data_AF-A0A158S539-F1
#
_entry.id   AF-A0A158S539-F1
#
_cell.length_a   1.000
_cell.length_b   1.000
_cell.length_c   1.000
_cell.angle_alpha   90.00
_cell.angle_beta   90.00
_cell.angle_gamma   90.00
#
_symmetry.space_group_name_H-M   'P 1'
#
loop_
_entity.id
_entity.type
_entity.pdbx_description
1 polymer ?
#
loop_
_entity_poly.entity_id
_entity_poly.type
_entity_poly.pdbx_seq_one_letter_code
_entity_poly.pdbx_strand_id
1 'polypeptide(L)'
;MSTLPPEWRAQIKEQYLGIGASAVEADQIIDLASHAVDQAIDAISRVADSAGDDIGLNVLPLACQLMAMRCEGAYQVMESTMLNKGDASMTTFTLNPLPMGEC
;
A
#
# COMPACT_ATOMS: atom_id res chain seq x y z
N MET A 1 1.15 -9.96 12.53
CA MET A 1 1.50 -8.61 13.00
C MET A 1 1.78 -7.80 11.75
N SER A 2 1.07 -6.70 11.53
CA SER A 2 1.21 -5.83 10.33
C SER A 2 2.65 -5.31 10.22
N THR A 3 3.25 -5.41 9.04
CA THR A 3 4.61 -4.89 8.75
C THR A 3 4.66 -3.38 8.52
N LEU A 4 3.49 -2.71 8.49
CA LEU A 4 3.41 -1.27 8.27
C LEU A 4 4.12 -0.49 9.40
N PRO A 5 5.01 0.48 9.08
CA PRO A 5 5.66 1.29 10.09
C PRO A 5 4.63 2.06 10.95
N PRO A 6 4.83 2.15 12.29
CA PRO A 6 3.88 2.78 13.20
C PRO A 6 3.51 4.23 12.80
N GLU A 7 4.47 4.97 12.24
CA GLU A 7 4.30 6.34 11.80
C GLU A 7 3.37 6.48 10.57
N TRP A 8 3.36 5.51 9.65
CA TRP A 8 2.40 5.51 8.53
C TRP A 8 0.98 5.26 9.01
N ARG A 9 0.82 4.32 9.94
CA ARG A 9 -0.48 4.06 10.57
C ARG A 9 -1.01 5.31 11.27
N ALA A 10 -0.16 6.05 11.98
CA ALA A 10 -0.54 7.29 12.64
C ALA A 10 -1.01 8.37 11.64
N GLN A 11 -0.26 8.57 10.54
CA GLN A 11 -0.61 9.55 9.50
C GLN A 11 -1.94 9.23 8.80
N ILE A 12 -2.14 7.98 8.39
CA ILE A 12 -3.39 7.55 7.74
C ILE A 12 -4.58 7.75 8.69
N LYS A 13 -4.39 7.42 9.97
CA LYS A 13 -5.42 7.58 11.00
C LYS A 13 -5.76 9.05 11.25
N GLU A 14 -4.77 9.92 11.32
CA GLU A 14 -4.99 11.37 11.47
C GLU A 14 -5.81 11.94 10.31
N GLN A 15 -5.51 11.54 9.07
CA GLN A 15 -6.25 11.99 7.89
C GLN A 15 -7.69 11.44 7.85
N TYR A 16 -7.90 10.18 8.24
CA TYR A 16 -9.24 9.60 8.36
C TYR A 16 -10.09 10.30 9.41
N LEU A 17 -9.50 10.63 10.56
CA LEU A 17 -10.19 11.39 11.61
C LEU A 17 -10.51 12.82 11.13
N GLY A 18 -9.62 13.42 10.33
CA GLY A 18 -9.81 14.76 9.75
C GLY A 18 -11.02 14.90 8.83
N ILE A 19 -11.48 13.81 8.21
CA ILE A 19 -12.70 13.77 7.39
C ILE A 19 -13.96 13.31 8.15
N GLY A 20 -13.86 13.16 9.48
CA GLY A 20 -14.97 12.78 10.35
C GLY A 20 -15.27 11.28 10.44
N ALA A 21 -14.38 10.42 9.93
CA ALA A 21 -14.52 8.97 10.09
C ALA A 21 -14.15 8.53 11.52
N SER A 22 -14.65 7.35 11.95
CA SER A 22 -14.31 6.85 13.28
C SER A 22 -12.90 6.27 13.33
N ALA A 23 -12.24 6.39 14.49
CA ALA A 23 -10.92 5.79 14.71
C ALA A 23 -10.90 4.27 14.47
N VAL A 24 -12.03 3.59 14.72
CA VAL A 24 -12.19 2.15 14.56
C VAL A 24 -12.23 1.76 13.08
N GLU A 25 -12.97 2.50 12.26
CA GLU A 25 -13.01 2.27 10.80
C GLU A 25 -11.65 2.55 10.15
N ALA A 26 -10.95 3.60 10.60
CA ALA A 26 -9.59 3.89 10.16
C ALA A 26 -8.64 2.73 10.45
N ASP A 27 -8.67 2.18 11.68
CA ASP A 27 -7.84 1.04 12.05
C ASP A 27 -8.16 -0.21 11.21
N GLN A 28 -9.46 -0.48 10.96
CA GLN A 28 -9.89 -1.61 10.13
C GLN A 28 -9.39 -1.51 8.69
N ILE A 29 -9.44 -0.32 8.09
CA ILE A 29 -8.96 -0.10 6.72
C ILE A 29 -7.44 -0.26 6.65
N ILE A 30 -6.71 0.30 7.63
CA ILE A 30 -5.25 0.16 7.70
C ILE A 30 -4.87 -1.31 7.88
N ASP A 31 -5.57 -2.07 8.73
CA ASP A 31 -5.32 -3.49 8.94
C ASP A 31 -5.58 -4.31 7.68
N LEU A 32 -6.68 -4.02 6.96
CA LEU A 32 -7.00 -4.70 5.71
C LEU A 32 -5.93 -4.44 4.64
N ALA A 33 -5.52 -3.18 4.48
CA ALA A 33 -4.47 -2.79 3.54
C ALA A 33 -3.12 -3.44 3.88
N SER A 34 -2.73 -3.40 5.15
CA SER A 34 -1.48 -4.01 5.63
C SER A 34 -1.49 -5.53 5.40
N HIS A 35 -2.61 -6.19 5.69
CA HIS A 35 -2.72 -7.63 5.50
C HIS A 35 -2.60 -8.04 4.03
N ALA A 36 -3.20 -7.29 3.11
CA ALA A 36 -3.08 -7.56 1.68
C ALA A 36 -1.63 -7.41 1.17
N VAL A 37 -0.90 -6.41 1.68
CA VAL A 37 0.52 -6.22 1.38
C VAL A 37 1.36 -7.38 1.92
N ASP A 38 1.14 -7.78 3.17
CA ASP A 38 1.82 -8.93 3.79
C ASP A 38 1.61 -10.21 2.97
N GLN A 39 0.38 -10.47 2.52
CA GLN A 39 0.08 -11.62 1.66
C GLN A 39 0.79 -11.57 0.30
N ALA A 40 0.90 -10.38 -0.29
CA ALA A 40 1.59 -10.19 -1.56
C ALA A 40 3.11 -10.44 -1.41
N ILE A 41 3.71 -9.94 -0.33
CA ILE A 41 5.11 -10.19 0.03
C ILE A 41 5.34 -11.70 0.24
N ASP A 42 4.49 -12.36 1.04
CA ASP A 42 4.58 -13.80 1.29
C ASP A 42 4.45 -14.64 0.00
N ALA A 43 3.61 -14.20 -0.94
CA ALA A 43 3.48 -14.87 -2.23
C ALA A 43 4.77 -14.73 -3.07
N ILE A 44 5.36 -13.54 -3.10
CA ILE A 44 6.62 -13.26 -3.80
C ILE A 44 7.78 -14.04 -3.17
N SER A 45 7.89 -14.05 -1.83
CA SER A 45 8.90 -14.83 -1.11
C SER A 45 8.78 -16.33 -1.38
N ARG A 46 7.55 -16.87 -1.43
CA ARG A 46 7.35 -18.29 -1.79
C ARG A 46 7.77 -18.60 -3.22
N VAL A 47 7.56 -17.67 -4.16
CA VAL A 47 8.08 -17.81 -5.54
C VAL A 47 9.61 -17.82 -5.53
N ALA A 48 10.24 -16.95 -4.72
CA ALA A 48 11.69 -16.93 -4.54
C ALA A 48 12.23 -18.27 -4.02
N ASP A 49 11.60 -18.82 -2.98
CA ASP A 49 12.04 -20.05 -2.31
C ASP A 49 11.80 -21.32 -3.16
N SER A 50 10.74 -21.31 -3.98
CA SER A 50 10.37 -22.47 -4.82
C SER A 50 11.23 -22.64 -6.08
N ALA A 51 11.88 -21.57 -6.49
CA ALA A 51 12.73 -21.59 -7.67
C ALA A 51 14.16 -21.95 -7.24
N GLY A 52 14.43 -23.25 -7.16
CA GLY A 52 15.75 -23.78 -6.80
C GLY A 52 16.90 -23.44 -7.75
N ASP A 53 16.67 -22.61 -8.78
CA ASP A 53 17.61 -22.24 -9.84
C ASP A 53 17.51 -20.74 -10.16
N ASP A 54 18.59 -20.16 -10.71
CA ASP A 54 18.78 -18.76 -11.14
C ASP A 54 17.57 -18.14 -11.90
N ILE A 55 16.70 -18.96 -12.47
CA ILE A 55 15.47 -18.55 -13.16
C ILE A 55 14.49 -17.83 -12.22
N GLY A 56 14.25 -18.30 -11.00
CA GLY A 56 13.28 -17.62 -10.13
C GLY A 56 13.77 -16.30 -9.58
N LEU A 57 15.08 -16.20 -9.30
CA LEU A 57 15.69 -14.93 -8.92
C LEU A 57 15.52 -13.87 -10.02
N ASN A 58 15.51 -14.28 -11.30
CA ASN A 58 15.22 -13.40 -12.43
C ASN A 58 13.73 -13.05 -12.62
N VAL A 59 12.81 -13.84 -12.06
CA VAL A 59 11.35 -13.61 -12.14
C VAL A 59 10.85 -12.72 -11.00
N LEU A 60 11.56 -12.65 -9.86
CA LEU A 60 11.19 -11.79 -8.73
C LEU A 60 11.06 -10.30 -9.10
N PRO A 61 11.98 -9.69 -9.88
CA PRO A 61 11.78 -8.32 -10.34
C PRO A 61 10.51 -8.12 -11.15
N LEU A 62 10.12 -9.10 -11.97
CA LEU A 62 8.88 -9.05 -12.77
C LEU A 62 7.63 -9.18 -11.89
N ALA A 63 7.66 -10.03 -10.86
CA ALA A 63 6.58 -10.15 -9.89
C ALA A 63 6.38 -8.85 -9.08
N CYS A 64 7.47 -8.24 -8.62
CA CYS A 64 7.44 -6.94 -7.96
C CYS A 64 6.93 -5.82 -8.89
N GLN A 65 7.38 -5.79 -10.15
CA GLN A 65 6.88 -4.84 -11.15
C GLN A 65 5.39 -5.01 -11.44
N LEU A 66 4.91 -6.25 -11.54
CA LEU A 66 3.48 -6.53 -11.70
C LEU A 66 2.69 -5.97 -10.51
N MET A 67 3.14 -6.21 -9.28
CA MET A 67 2.51 -5.64 -8.08
C MET A 67 2.48 -4.11 -8.13
N ALA A 68 3.60 -3.47 -8.48
CA ALA A 68 3.68 -2.01 -8.63
C ALA A 68 2.68 -1.47 -9.65
N MET A 69 2.61 -2.06 -10.85
CA MET A 69 1.64 -1.67 -11.88
C MET A 69 0.18 -1.86 -11.42
N ARG A 70 -0.11 -2.91 -10.66
CA ARG A 70 -1.46 -3.15 -10.14
C ARG A 70 -1.83 -2.16 -9.04
N CYS A 71 -0.90 -1.80 -8.16
CA CYS A 71 -1.08 -0.74 -7.18
C CYS A 71 -1.31 0.62 -7.85
N GLU A 72 -0.54 0.94 -8.89
CA GLU A 72 -0.73 2.17 -9.68
C GLU A 72 -2.10 2.20 -10.36
N GLY A 73 -2.53 1.10 -10.99
CA GLY A 73 -3.86 1.00 -11.58
C GLY A 73 -4.99 1.16 -10.56
N ALA A 74 -4.84 0.60 -9.36
CA ALA A 74 -5.80 0.78 -8.27
C ALA A 74 -5.89 2.26 -7.83
N TYR A 75 -4.75 2.95 -7.76
CA TYR A 75 -4.69 4.38 -7.46
C TYR A 75 -5.38 5.23 -8.54
N GLN A 76 -5.15 4.94 -9.82
CA GLN A 76 -5.82 5.63 -10.94
C GLN A 76 -7.36 5.44 -10.90
N VAL A 77 -7.83 4.23 -10.57
CA VAL A 77 -9.28 3.97 -10.39
C VAL A 77 -9.84 4.75 -9.21
N MET A 78 -9.11 4.84 -8.10
CA MET A 78 -9.48 5.65 -6.95
C MET A 78 -9.60 7.14 -7.33
N GLU A 79 -8.56 7.72 -7.96
CA GLU A 79 -8.57 9.13 -8.41
C GLU A 79 -9.74 9.41 -9.36
N SER A 80 -9.97 8.52 -10.35
CA SER A 80 -11.10 8.65 -11.27
C SER A 80 -12.45 8.57 -10.54
N THR A 81 -12.57 7.67 -9.57
CA THR A 81 -13.79 7.53 -8.76
C THR A 81 -14.04 8.79 -7.91
N MET A 82 -12.98 9.39 -7.35
CA MET A 82 -13.07 10.63 -6.57
C MET A 82 -13.46 11.82 -7.45
N LEU A 83 -12.83 11.97 -8.63
CA LEU A 83 -13.17 13.00 -9.61
C LEU A 83 -14.64 12.91 -10.07
N ASN A 84 -15.13 11.70 -10.34
CA ASN A 84 -16.51 11.48 -10.81
C ASN A 84 -17.57 11.68 -9.72
N LYS A 85 -17.20 11.59 -8.44
CA LYS A 85 -18.13 11.82 -7.31
C LYS A 85 -18.31 13.31 -6.97
N GLY A 86 -17.65 14.23 -7.70
CA GLY A 86 -17.83 15.67 -7.53
C GLY A 86 -17.11 16.26 -6.32
N ASP A 87 -16.24 15.49 -5.65
CA ASP A 87 -15.43 15.98 -4.54
C ASP A 87 -14.14 16.60 -5.09
N ALA A 88 -14.27 17.81 -5.65
CA ALA A 88 -13.17 18.58 -6.22
C ALA A 88 -12.26 19.24 -5.16
N SER A 89 -12.40 18.87 -3.89
CA SER A 89 -11.47 19.29 -2.83
C SER A 89 -10.17 18.49 -2.97
N MET A 90 -9.36 18.86 -3.98
CA MET A 90 -8.01 18.36 -4.16
C MET A 90 -7.17 18.64 -2.90
N THR A 91 -7.09 17.66 -2.01
CA THR A 91 -5.88 17.46 -1.23
C THR A 91 -5.08 16.44 -2.02
N THR A 92 -4.05 16.91 -2.73
CA THR A 92 -3.00 16.04 -3.24
C THR A 92 -2.56 15.16 -2.07
N PHE A 93 -2.86 13.87 -2.13
CA PHE A 93 -2.54 12.94 -1.06
C PHE A 93 -1.04 12.65 -1.14
N THR A 94 -0.25 13.61 -0.69
CA THR A 94 1.20 13.47 -0.63
C THR A 94 1.51 12.68 0.64
N LEU A 95 1.69 11.37 0.50
CA LEU A 95 2.47 10.62 1.46
C LEU A 95 3.87 11.23 1.41
N ASN A 96 4.22 12.04 2.42
CA ASN A 96 5.58 12.50 2.56
C ASN A 96 6.48 11.25 2.64
N PRO A 97 7.49 11.13 1.77
CA PRO A 97 8.47 10.06 1.94
C PRO A 97 9.04 10.19 3.35
N LEU A 98 9.08 9.08 4.08
CA LEU A 98 9.70 9.08 5.40
C LEU A 98 11.15 9.56 5.28
N PRO A 99 11.70 10.20 6.32
CA PRO A 99 13.14 10.29 6.45
C PRO A 99 13.64 8.84 6.43
N MET A 100 14.26 8.44 5.32
CA MET A 100 14.97 7.17 5.22
C MET A 100 16.00 7.22 6.34
N GLY A 101 15.75 6.48 7.42
CA GLY A 101 16.71 6.33 8.50
C GLY A 101 18.03 5.92 7.87
N GLU A 102 19.11 6.62 8.23
CA GLU A 102 20.45 6.32 7.74
C GLU A 102 20.73 4.83 8.02
N CYS A 103 20.80 4.03 6.95
CA CYS A 103 21.20 2.62 7.00
C CYS A 103 22.68 2.48 7.37
#